data_AF-A0A521HD26-F1
#
_entry.id   AF-A0A521HD26-F1
#
_cell.length_a   1.000
_cell.length_b   1.000
_cell.length_c   1.000
_cell.angle_alpha   90.00
_cell.angle_beta   90.00
_cell.angle_gamma   90.00
#
_symmetry.space_group_name_H-M   'P 1'
#
loop_
_entity.id
_entity.type
_entity.pdbx_description
1 polymer ?
#
loop_
_entity_poly.entity_id
_entity_poly.type
_entity_poly.pdbx_seq_one_letter_code
_entity_poly.pdbx_strand_id
1 'polypeptide(L)'
;MKRLMVLLLLVCTAYATKAQGSLLFCDSVDPSGNAVNSFESLILSPEGQTIQLLFHSEKGPIGTAQLKLEIAKLINHSFQKTDLRTVFTDPTKSIVSIPYSLKSAGDYRFRLTNQEGKIFAEEILSVSVEMSEAGSKHEVNNTDPNLPDHVDLFFSEDNIENFNTEFSFQATRGKIKLILQPFNENEPVRLLDIWQSEGGQYKKFIRSEKATFVKDGESGIYELAFPARNDYKVDVHTSDNALITSGFVGFK
;
A
#
# COMPACT_ATOMS: atom_id res chain seq x y z
N MET A 1 25.05 -61.29 -5.23
CA MET A 1 25.22 -60.07 -4.42
C MET A 1 24.50 -58.94 -5.17
N LYS A 2 23.37 -58.43 -4.65
CA LYS A 2 23.25 -57.20 -3.82
C LYS A 2 23.72 -55.95 -4.61
N ARG A 3 22.91 -54.95 -4.93
CA ARG A 3 21.59 -54.51 -4.45
C ARG A 3 20.92 -53.67 -5.55
N LEU A 4 19.64 -53.96 -5.75
CA LEU A 4 18.62 -53.10 -6.34
C LEU A 4 18.62 -51.76 -5.57
N MET A 5 19.30 -50.74 -6.10
CA MET A 5 19.31 -49.40 -5.51
C MET A 5 18.19 -48.61 -6.17
N VAL A 6 17.05 -48.63 -5.48
CA VAL A 6 15.81 -47.91 -5.80
C VAL A 6 16.13 -46.43 -5.97
N LEU A 7 16.05 -45.98 -7.22
CA LEU A 7 16.04 -44.60 -7.65
C LEU A 7 14.71 -43.95 -7.18
N LEU A 8 14.60 -43.63 -5.90
CA LEU A 8 13.50 -42.80 -5.39
C LEU A 8 13.89 -41.33 -5.59
N LEU A 9 13.78 -40.87 -6.84
CA LEU A 9 13.83 -39.46 -7.19
C LEU A 9 12.58 -38.81 -6.59
N LEU A 10 12.71 -38.36 -5.34
CA LEU A 10 11.68 -37.61 -4.62
C LEU A 10 11.66 -36.20 -5.20
N VAL A 11 11.11 -36.08 -6.40
CA VAL A 11 10.77 -34.79 -7.02
C VAL A 11 9.63 -34.23 -6.18
N CYS A 12 9.98 -33.49 -5.12
CA CYS A 12 9.12 -32.50 -4.52
C CYS A 12 8.83 -31.44 -5.59
N THR A 13 7.91 -31.77 -6.50
CA THR A 13 7.20 -30.78 -7.30
C THR A 13 6.39 -29.98 -6.29
N ALA A 14 6.98 -28.89 -5.81
CA ALA A 14 6.23 -27.82 -5.21
C ALA A 14 5.30 -27.31 -6.32
N TYR A 15 4.12 -27.92 -6.43
CA TYR A 15 3.03 -27.38 -7.22
C TYR A 15 2.71 -26.03 -6.59
N ALA A 16 3.30 -24.97 -7.12
CA ALA A 16 2.86 -23.62 -6.87
C ALA A 16 1.38 -23.60 -7.26
N THR A 17 0.53 -23.68 -6.25
CA THR A 17 -0.92 -23.63 -6.39
C THR A 17 -1.22 -22.20 -6.81
N LYS A 18 -1.11 -21.94 -8.12
CA LYS A 18 -1.54 -20.68 -8.70
C LYS A 18 -2.99 -20.46 -8.29
N ALA A 19 -3.27 -19.26 -7.80
CA ALA A 19 -4.63 -18.80 -7.53
C ALA A 19 -5.53 -19.14 -8.73
N GLN A 20 -6.79 -19.47 -8.46
CA GLN A 20 -7.76 -19.85 -9.50
C GLN A 20 -8.42 -18.64 -10.15
N GLY A 21 -8.17 -17.45 -9.60
CA GLY A 21 -8.74 -16.20 -10.05
C GLY A 21 -8.03 -15.01 -9.43
N SER A 22 -8.61 -13.83 -9.67
CA SER A 22 -8.17 -12.55 -9.13
C SER A 22 -9.22 -11.96 -8.19
N LEU A 23 -8.77 -11.09 -7.29
CA LEU A 23 -9.62 -10.34 -6.38
C LEU A 23 -9.33 -8.85 -6.60
N LEU A 24 -10.37 -8.07 -6.87
CA LEU A 24 -10.28 -6.64 -7.13
C LEU A 24 -11.08 -5.88 -6.07
N PHE A 25 -10.61 -4.71 -5.68
CA PHE A 25 -11.38 -3.79 -4.83
C PHE A 25 -11.98 -2.69 -5.70
N CYS A 26 -13.23 -2.34 -5.45
CA CYS A 26 -13.95 -1.31 -6.21
C CYS A 26 -15.08 -0.68 -5.38
N ASP A 27 -15.59 0.46 -5.83
CA ASP A 27 -16.70 1.15 -5.16
C ASP A 27 -18.02 0.37 -5.33
N SER A 28 -18.25 -0.15 -6.54
CA SER A 28 -19.46 -0.88 -6.89
C SER A 28 -19.23 -1.84 -8.07
N VAL A 29 -20.23 -2.67 -8.35
CA VAL A 29 -20.25 -3.60 -9.49
C VAL A 29 -21.47 -3.28 -10.36
N ASP A 30 -21.26 -3.11 -11.65
CA ASP A 30 -22.33 -2.78 -12.60
C ASP A 30 -23.25 -4.01 -12.88
N PRO A 31 -24.40 -3.82 -13.55
CA PRO A 31 -25.30 -4.94 -13.89
C PRO A 31 -24.68 -6.01 -14.80
N SER A 32 -23.57 -5.70 -15.48
CA SER A 32 -22.84 -6.64 -16.33
C SER A 32 -21.77 -7.43 -15.56
N GLY A 33 -21.54 -7.09 -14.29
CA GLY A 33 -20.54 -7.74 -13.43
C GLY A 33 -19.16 -7.09 -13.46
N ASN A 34 -19.01 -5.89 -14.01
CA ASN A 34 -17.73 -5.20 -14.06
C ASN A 34 -17.51 -4.31 -12.82
N ALA A 35 -16.26 -4.18 -12.39
CA ALA A 35 -15.87 -3.25 -11.34
C ALA A 35 -16.02 -1.79 -11.80
N VAL A 36 -16.59 -0.95 -10.94
CA VAL A 36 -16.65 0.51 -11.11
C VAL A 36 -15.68 1.14 -10.12
N ASN A 37 -14.76 1.97 -10.62
CA ASN A 37 -13.68 2.60 -9.83
C ASN A 37 -12.85 1.57 -9.06
N SER A 38 -12.13 0.72 -9.77
CA SER A 38 -11.21 -0.23 -9.11
C SER A 38 -10.02 0.48 -8.49
N PHE A 39 -9.54 0.00 -7.33
CA PHE A 39 -8.40 0.58 -6.62
C PHE A 39 -7.56 -0.47 -5.91
N GLU A 40 -6.30 -0.14 -5.65
CA GLU A 40 -5.35 -0.94 -4.85
C GLU A 40 -5.13 -0.32 -3.45
N SER A 41 -5.60 0.90 -3.23
CA SER A 41 -5.61 1.59 -1.96
C SER A 41 -6.82 2.51 -1.80
N LEU A 42 -7.14 2.82 -0.56
CA LEU A 42 -8.32 3.58 -0.19
C LEU A 42 -7.99 4.66 0.84
N ILE A 43 -8.53 5.86 0.65
CA ILE A 43 -8.60 6.88 1.69
C ILE A 43 -9.94 6.69 2.40
N LEU A 44 -9.88 6.28 3.66
CA LEU A 44 -11.03 5.95 4.48
C LEU A 44 -11.58 7.21 5.16
N SER A 45 -12.86 7.48 4.94
CA SER A 45 -13.56 8.51 5.70
C SER A 45 -13.54 8.19 7.21
N PRO A 46 -13.70 9.19 8.10
CA PRO A 46 -13.79 8.95 9.54
C PRO A 46 -14.92 8.00 9.95
N GLU A 47 -15.99 7.91 9.15
CA GLU A 47 -17.14 7.04 9.39
C GLU A 47 -16.91 5.59 8.91
N GLY A 48 -15.78 5.34 8.25
CA GLY A 48 -15.51 4.11 7.52
C GLY A 48 -16.06 4.15 6.10
N GLN A 49 -15.95 3.02 5.40
CA GLN A 49 -16.44 2.90 4.03
C GLN A 49 -16.75 1.43 3.72
N THR A 50 -17.82 1.19 2.96
CA THR A 50 -18.07 -0.11 2.36
C THR A 50 -17.46 -0.16 0.98
N ILE A 51 -16.64 -1.18 0.74
CA ILE A 51 -16.06 -1.51 -0.56
C ILE A 51 -16.68 -2.79 -1.10
N GLN A 52 -16.55 -3.01 -2.40
CA GLN A 52 -16.84 -4.29 -3.04
C GLN A 52 -15.55 -5.04 -3.34
N LEU A 53 -15.50 -6.30 -2.91
CA LEU A 53 -14.50 -7.26 -3.35
C LEU A 53 -15.08 -8.05 -4.51
N LEU A 54 -14.54 -7.86 -5.70
CA LEU A 54 -14.95 -8.55 -6.91
C LEU A 54 -13.96 -9.68 -7.19
N PHE A 55 -14.41 -10.92 -7.01
CA PHE A 55 -13.63 -12.09 -7.40
C PHE A 55 -13.99 -12.51 -8.84
N HIS A 56 -12.95 -12.76 -9.65
CA HIS A 56 -13.06 -13.29 -11.00
C HIS A 56 -12.29 -14.61 -11.13
N SER A 57 -13.00 -15.69 -11.43
CA SER A 57 -12.39 -16.98 -11.74
C SER A 57 -11.80 -16.99 -13.15
N GLU A 58 -10.53 -17.36 -13.26
CA GLU A 58 -9.82 -17.45 -14.55
C GLU A 58 -10.04 -18.79 -15.26
N LYS A 59 -10.49 -19.82 -14.54
CA LYS A 59 -10.59 -21.19 -15.04
C LYS A 59 -12.03 -21.63 -15.35
N GLY A 60 -12.94 -20.67 -15.49
CA GLY A 60 -14.37 -20.92 -15.70
C GLY A 60 -15.19 -20.75 -14.42
N PRO A 61 -16.30 -21.48 -14.24
CA PRO A 61 -17.17 -21.34 -13.06
C PRO A 61 -16.43 -21.58 -11.74
N ILE A 62 -16.91 -20.95 -10.66
CA ILE A 62 -16.36 -21.08 -9.29
C ILE A 62 -16.39 -22.53 -8.82
N GLY A 63 -17.41 -23.30 -9.22
CA GLY A 63 -17.49 -24.74 -8.96
C GLY A 63 -17.75 -25.14 -7.50
N THR A 64 -18.02 -24.18 -6.63
CA THR A 64 -18.44 -24.41 -5.24
C THR A 64 -19.58 -23.47 -4.88
N ALA A 65 -20.45 -23.91 -3.96
CA ALA A 65 -21.56 -23.11 -3.42
C ALA A 65 -21.13 -22.24 -2.23
N GLN A 66 -19.93 -22.48 -1.70
CA GLN A 66 -19.44 -21.81 -0.50
C GLN A 66 -17.94 -21.54 -0.59
N LEU A 67 -17.57 -20.31 -0.23
CA LEU A 67 -16.21 -19.84 -0.03
C LEU A 67 -16.06 -19.29 1.40
N LYS A 68 -14.82 -19.23 1.87
CA LYS A 68 -14.40 -18.58 3.11
C LYS A 68 -13.54 -17.37 2.76
N LEU A 69 -13.98 -16.19 3.16
CA LEU A 69 -13.20 -14.96 3.07
C LEU A 69 -12.54 -14.69 4.42
N GLU A 70 -11.23 -14.84 4.48
CA GLU A 70 -10.39 -14.43 5.62
C GLU A 70 -9.90 -12.99 5.40
N ILE A 71 -10.04 -12.16 6.43
CA ILE A 71 -9.50 -10.80 6.44
C ILE A 71 -8.48 -10.70 7.57
N ALA A 72 -7.26 -10.33 7.23
CA ALA A 72 -6.18 -10.10 8.18
C ALA A 72 -5.68 -8.66 8.08
N LYS A 73 -5.35 -8.04 9.21
CA LYS A 73 -4.75 -6.71 9.27
C LYS A 73 -3.28 -6.82 9.65
N LEU A 74 -2.42 -6.01 9.05
CA LEU A 74 -1.01 -5.94 9.42
C LEU A 74 -0.86 -5.28 10.80
N ILE A 75 -0.34 -6.02 11.77
CA ILE A 75 -0.10 -5.58 13.15
C ILE A 75 1.28 -6.11 13.58
N ASN A 76 2.16 -5.21 14.03
CA ASN A 76 3.53 -5.55 14.44
C ASN A 76 4.26 -6.40 13.38
N HIS A 77 4.23 -5.94 12.13
CA HIS A 77 4.87 -6.60 10.97
C HIS A 77 4.30 -7.97 10.57
N SER A 78 3.16 -8.39 11.10
CA SER A 78 2.51 -9.65 10.74
C SER A 78 1.03 -9.47 10.46
N PHE A 79 0.51 -10.17 9.44
CA PHE A 79 -0.93 -10.18 9.16
C PHE A 79 -1.65 -11.04 10.20
N GLN A 80 -2.42 -10.40 11.06
CA GLN A 80 -3.23 -11.05 12.08
C GLN A 80 -4.69 -11.09 11.62
N LYS A 81 -5.32 -12.26 11.70
CA LYS A 81 -6.71 -12.45 11.31
C LYS A 81 -7.63 -11.57 12.17
N THR A 82 -8.47 -10.77 11.52
CA THR A 82 -9.42 -9.85 12.18
C THR A 82 -10.87 -10.21 11.90
N ASP A 83 -11.17 -10.84 10.77
CA ASP A 83 -12.52 -11.28 10.41
C ASP A 83 -12.46 -12.56 9.55
N LEU A 84 -13.53 -13.34 9.57
CA LEU A 84 -13.71 -14.54 8.76
C LEU A 84 -15.19 -14.66 8.39
N ARG A 85 -15.49 -14.65 7.09
CA ARG A 85 -16.85 -14.72 6.57
C ARG A 85 -17.06 -15.94 5.70
N THR A 86 -18.27 -16.47 5.75
CA THR A 86 -18.77 -17.42 4.76
C THR A 86 -19.42 -16.65 3.63
N VAL A 87 -19.03 -16.94 2.39
CA VAL A 87 -19.61 -16.36 1.17
C VAL A 87 -20.33 -17.47 0.44
N PHE A 88 -21.63 -17.31 0.22
CA PHE A 88 -22.41 -18.24 -0.60
C PHE A 88 -22.33 -17.80 -2.06
N THR A 89 -22.10 -18.76 -2.95
CA THR A 89 -21.87 -18.54 -4.37
C THR A 89 -22.79 -19.42 -5.20
N ASP A 90 -23.12 -18.97 -6.41
CA ASP A 90 -23.66 -19.84 -7.45
C ASP A 90 -22.48 -20.57 -8.11
N PRO A 91 -22.37 -21.91 -8.01
CA PRO A 91 -21.25 -22.67 -8.58
C PRO A 91 -21.09 -22.50 -10.08
N THR A 92 -22.13 -22.06 -10.79
CA THR A 92 -22.13 -21.86 -12.25
C THR A 92 -21.59 -20.50 -12.67
N LYS A 93 -21.49 -19.53 -11.75
CA LYS A 93 -20.94 -18.21 -12.02
C LYS A 93 -19.42 -18.21 -11.95
N SER A 94 -18.79 -17.35 -12.74
CA SER A 94 -17.34 -17.08 -12.69
C SER A 94 -17.01 -15.84 -11.84
N ILE A 95 -18.02 -15.12 -11.35
CA ILE A 95 -17.88 -13.83 -10.67
C ILE A 95 -18.65 -13.86 -9.35
N VAL A 96 -18.08 -13.30 -8.28
CA VAL A 96 -18.81 -12.98 -7.05
C VAL A 96 -18.40 -11.61 -6.52
N SER A 97 -19.38 -10.80 -6.12
CA SER A 97 -19.17 -9.53 -5.42
C SER A 97 -19.45 -9.71 -3.93
N ILE A 98 -18.54 -9.24 -3.09
CA ILE A 98 -18.63 -9.38 -1.64
C ILE A 98 -18.47 -7.99 -1.00
N PRO A 99 -19.51 -7.42 -0.37
CA PRO A 99 -19.38 -6.15 0.33
C PRO A 99 -18.60 -6.32 1.64
N TYR A 100 -17.69 -5.39 1.91
CA TYR A 100 -16.94 -5.35 3.17
C TYR A 100 -16.83 -3.92 3.71
N SER A 101 -17.17 -3.72 4.98
CA SER A 101 -17.08 -2.43 5.65
C SER A 101 -15.74 -2.29 6.37
N LEU A 102 -14.90 -1.37 5.88
CA LEU A 102 -13.68 -0.93 6.53
C LEU A 102 -14.00 0.12 7.59
N LYS A 103 -13.39 -0.04 8.77
CA LYS A 103 -13.60 0.83 9.94
C LYS A 103 -12.34 1.55 10.44
N SER A 104 -11.17 1.19 9.91
CA SER A 104 -9.91 1.78 10.34
C SER A 104 -8.88 1.69 9.22
N ALA A 105 -7.93 2.63 9.21
CA ALA A 105 -6.74 2.55 8.35
C ALA A 105 -5.80 1.39 8.72
N GLY A 106 -4.95 1.03 7.77
CA GLY A 106 -3.93 -0.01 7.83
C GLY A 106 -3.93 -0.89 6.58
N ASP A 107 -2.99 -1.83 6.53
CA ASP A 107 -2.90 -2.79 5.43
C ASP A 107 -3.72 -4.05 5.74
N TYR A 108 -4.56 -4.46 4.80
CA TYR A 108 -5.46 -5.59 4.92
C TYR A 108 -5.14 -6.64 3.87
N ARG A 109 -5.01 -7.90 4.28
CA ARG A 109 -4.96 -9.05 3.38
C ARG A 109 -6.32 -9.72 3.35
N PHE A 110 -6.88 -9.84 2.15
CA PHE A 110 -8.11 -10.56 1.87
C PHE A 110 -7.78 -11.87 1.17
N ARG A 111 -8.22 -12.99 1.72
CA ARG A 111 -7.94 -14.33 1.19
C ARG A 111 -9.23 -15.11 1.04
N LEU A 112 -9.52 -15.54 -0.18
CA LEU A 112 -10.68 -16.35 -0.52
C LEU A 112 -10.26 -17.81 -0.67
N THR A 113 -10.88 -18.70 0.10
CA THR A 113 -10.59 -20.15 0.08
C THR A 113 -11.87 -20.97 -0.04
N ASN A 114 -11.80 -22.21 -0.53
CA ASN A 114 -12.91 -23.16 -0.40
C ASN A 114 -12.94 -23.81 1.01
N GLN A 115 -13.86 -24.75 1.22
CA GLN A 115 -13.97 -25.46 2.50
C GLN A 115 -12.73 -26.30 2.85
N GLU A 116 -12.01 -26.79 1.84
CA GLU A 116 -10.77 -27.60 1.96
C GLU A 116 -9.51 -26.73 2.19
N GLY A 117 -9.64 -25.40 2.16
CA GLY A 117 -8.52 -24.48 2.33
C GLY A 117 -7.75 -24.16 1.03
N LYS A 118 -8.22 -24.63 -0.13
CA LYS A 118 -7.66 -24.27 -1.42
C LYS A 118 -7.90 -22.79 -1.69
N ILE A 119 -6.83 -22.05 -1.97
CA ILE A 119 -6.89 -20.61 -2.25
C ILE A 119 -7.47 -20.39 -3.66
N PHE A 120 -8.47 -19.51 -3.73
CA PHE A 120 -9.07 -19.05 -4.97
C PHE A 120 -8.41 -17.73 -5.42
N ALA A 121 -8.28 -16.78 -4.50
CA ALA A 121 -7.57 -15.52 -4.70
C ALA A 121 -7.08 -14.96 -3.36
N GLU A 122 -6.07 -14.11 -3.43
CA GLU A 122 -5.54 -13.35 -2.31
C GLU A 122 -5.10 -11.99 -2.82
N GLU A 123 -5.43 -10.91 -2.10
CA GLU A 123 -4.97 -9.56 -2.44
C GLU A 123 -4.81 -8.70 -1.18
N ILE A 124 -3.97 -7.67 -1.28
CA ILE A 124 -3.72 -6.70 -0.21
C ILE A 124 -4.32 -5.34 -0.58
N LEU A 125 -5.03 -4.74 0.37
CA LEU A 125 -5.56 -3.38 0.28
C LEU A 125 -4.86 -2.49 1.32
N SER A 126 -4.29 -1.38 0.87
CA SER A 126 -3.71 -0.37 1.76
C SER A 126 -4.74 0.72 2.05
N VAL A 127 -5.07 0.95 3.33
CA VAL A 127 -6.12 1.90 3.74
C VAL A 127 -5.49 3.02 4.55
N SER A 128 -5.64 4.27 4.11
CA SER A 128 -5.22 5.49 4.83
C SER A 128 -6.43 6.22 5.41
N VAL A 129 -6.25 7.15 6.34
CA VAL A 129 -7.36 8.00 6.83
C VAL A 129 -7.48 9.27 5.98
N GLU A 130 -8.70 9.71 5.73
CA GLU A 130 -8.96 11.05 5.22
C GLU A 130 -8.55 12.07 6.27
N MET A 131 -7.48 12.79 6.00
CA MET A 131 -7.11 13.92 6.83
C MET A 131 -7.82 15.16 6.29
N SER A 132 -8.72 15.73 7.08
CA SER A 132 -9.39 16.98 6.73
C SER A 132 -8.35 18.07 6.48
N GLU A 133 -8.46 18.81 5.38
CA GLU A 133 -7.60 19.96 5.02
C GLU A 133 -7.47 21.00 6.16
N ALA A 134 -8.43 21.04 7.09
CA ALA A 134 -8.33 21.88 8.28
C ALA A 134 -7.12 21.56 9.20
N GLY A 135 -6.46 20.41 8.99
CA GLY A 135 -5.24 19.98 9.68
C GLY A 135 -3.95 20.37 8.97
N SER A 136 -3.94 20.57 7.65
CA SER A 136 -2.78 21.00 6.86
C SER A 136 -2.55 22.51 6.96
N LYS A 137 -2.59 23.05 8.19
CA LYS A 137 -2.30 24.46 8.51
C LYS A 137 -0.80 24.77 8.52
N HIS A 138 0.04 23.98 7.85
CA HIS A 138 1.50 24.10 7.97
C HIS A 138 2.14 24.91 6.85
N GLU A 139 1.36 25.49 5.93
CA GLU A 139 1.81 26.61 5.11
C GLU A 139 1.81 27.91 5.94
N VAL A 140 2.66 27.99 6.96
CA VAL A 140 3.13 29.28 7.45
C VAL A 140 4.44 29.53 6.73
N ASN A 141 4.50 30.57 5.90
CA ASN A 141 5.74 31.11 5.33
C ASN A 141 6.60 31.75 6.45
N ASN A 142 6.91 31.00 7.50
CA ASN A 142 7.90 31.35 8.48
C ASN A 142 9.22 30.75 8.02
N THR A 143 10.02 31.57 7.35
CA THR A 143 11.46 31.32 7.23
C THR A 143 12.07 31.38 8.62
N ASP A 144 12.34 30.23 9.24
CA ASP A 144 13.17 30.15 10.44
C ASP A 144 14.59 30.60 10.06
N PRO A 145 15.13 31.67 10.66
CA PRO A 145 16.46 32.19 10.34
C PRO A 145 17.60 31.24 10.72
N ASN A 146 17.33 30.15 11.44
CA ASN A 146 18.31 29.13 11.80
C ASN A 146 18.31 27.93 10.85
N LEU A 147 17.42 27.88 9.85
CA LEU A 147 17.47 26.84 8.84
C LEU A 147 18.72 27.02 7.96
N PRO A 148 19.39 25.92 7.57
CA PRO A 148 20.46 26.00 6.57
C PRO A 148 19.93 26.69 5.31
N ASP A 149 20.76 27.53 4.68
CA ASP A 149 20.37 28.30 3.47
C ASP A 149 19.81 27.42 2.33
N HIS A 150 20.14 26.13 2.33
CA HIS A 150 19.61 25.15 1.39
C HIS A 150 19.55 23.76 2.03
N VAL A 151 18.40 23.09 1.94
CA VAL A 151 18.25 21.67 2.24
C VAL A 151 17.61 20.99 1.05
N ASP A 152 18.33 20.04 0.47
CA ASP A 152 17.87 19.20 -0.61
C ASP A 152 17.09 17.99 -0.08
N LEU A 153 16.07 17.59 -0.83
CA LEU A 153 15.33 16.35 -0.63
C LEU A 153 15.48 15.46 -1.86
N PHE A 154 16.01 14.27 -1.66
CA PHE A 154 16.15 13.25 -2.69
C PHE A 154 15.36 11.97 -2.36
N PHE A 155 15.14 11.16 -3.38
CA PHE A 155 14.48 9.85 -3.27
C PHE A 155 15.40 8.75 -3.81
N SER A 156 15.45 7.61 -3.14
CA SER A 156 16.24 6.44 -3.56
C SER A 156 15.63 5.12 -3.10
N GLU A 157 15.81 4.05 -3.89
CA GLU A 157 15.38 2.69 -3.52
C GLU A 157 16.32 2.10 -2.45
N ASP A 158 17.63 2.20 -2.64
CA ASP A 158 18.61 1.48 -1.81
C ASP A 158 19.87 2.27 -1.47
N ASN A 159 20.45 3.03 -2.40
CA ASN A 159 21.75 3.70 -2.24
C ASN A 159 21.66 5.22 -2.36
N ILE A 160 22.39 5.92 -1.50
CA ILE A 160 22.47 7.39 -1.47
C ILE A 160 23.06 7.97 -2.77
N GLU A 161 23.72 7.16 -3.60
CA GLU A 161 24.39 7.64 -4.81
C GLU A 161 23.48 7.77 -6.04
N ASN A 162 22.27 7.17 -6.02
CA ASN A 162 21.35 7.17 -7.15
C ASN A 162 20.03 7.85 -6.78
N PHE A 163 19.96 9.14 -7.07
CA PHE A 163 18.73 9.91 -6.90
C PHE A 163 17.88 9.84 -8.16
N ASN A 164 16.63 9.43 -8.00
CA ASN A 164 15.64 9.40 -9.08
C ASN A 164 14.39 10.15 -8.66
N THR A 165 13.63 10.64 -9.63
CA THR A 165 12.30 11.22 -9.42
C THR A 165 11.19 10.30 -9.87
N GLU A 166 11.51 9.16 -10.49
CA GLU A 166 10.54 8.17 -10.96
C GLU A 166 10.96 6.75 -10.55
N PHE A 167 10.01 5.99 -10.03
CA PHE A 167 10.21 4.63 -9.52
C PHE A 167 9.09 3.69 -9.99
N SER A 168 9.38 2.39 -10.00
CA SER A 168 8.34 1.39 -10.23
C SER A 168 7.59 1.13 -8.92
N PHE A 169 6.27 1.35 -8.91
CA PHE A 169 5.45 1.03 -7.75
C PHE A 169 5.45 -0.47 -7.48
N GLN A 170 5.44 -1.29 -8.53
CA GLN A 170 5.42 -2.75 -8.38
C GLN A 170 6.72 -3.28 -7.78
N ALA A 171 7.88 -2.73 -8.17
CA ALA A 171 9.17 -3.16 -7.65
C ALA A 171 9.36 -2.75 -6.19
N THR A 172 9.02 -1.50 -5.86
CA THR A 172 9.23 -0.90 -4.53
C THR A 172 8.08 -1.16 -3.56
N ARG A 173 6.90 -1.55 -4.08
CA ARG A 173 5.62 -1.54 -3.37
C ARG A 173 5.31 -0.16 -2.76
N GLY A 174 5.69 0.90 -3.48
CA GLY A 174 5.55 2.27 -3.04
C GLY A 174 6.51 2.70 -1.93
N LYS A 175 7.48 1.88 -1.52
CA LYS A 175 8.42 2.23 -0.45
C LYS A 175 9.70 2.85 -1.02
N ILE A 176 10.09 4.01 -0.53
CA ILE A 176 11.29 4.71 -0.98
C ILE A 176 11.99 5.39 0.21
N LYS A 177 13.31 5.54 0.13
CA LYS A 177 14.08 6.34 1.09
C LYS A 177 14.01 7.82 0.71
N LEU A 178 13.65 8.65 1.66
CA LEU A 178 13.80 10.11 1.62
C LEU A 178 15.15 10.46 2.23
N ILE A 179 15.91 11.28 1.53
CA ILE A 179 17.25 11.69 1.91
C ILE A 179 17.27 13.21 1.99
N LEU A 180 17.51 13.74 3.20
CA LEU A 180 17.68 15.17 3.45
C LEU A 180 19.16 15.51 3.53
N GLN A 181 19.63 16.51 2.80
CA GLN A 181 21.03 16.96 2.86
C GLN A 181 21.14 18.50 2.72
N PRO A 182 21.88 19.20 3.59
CA PRO A 182 22.49 18.69 4.82
C PRO A 182 21.43 18.38 5.90
N PHE A 183 21.73 17.39 6.75
CA PHE A 183 20.84 16.99 7.84
C PHE A 183 21.31 17.48 9.21
N ASN A 184 20.45 18.24 9.89
CA ASN A 184 20.65 18.66 11.28
C ASN A 184 20.22 17.55 12.25
N GLU A 185 21.19 16.81 12.79
CA GLU A 185 20.98 15.69 13.71
C GLU A 185 20.43 16.10 15.09
N ASN A 186 20.53 17.38 15.46
CA ASN A 186 19.96 17.88 16.72
C ASN A 186 18.43 17.94 16.67
N GLU A 187 17.85 17.86 15.47
CA GLU A 187 16.42 17.82 15.26
C GLU A 187 16.06 16.66 14.31
N PRO A 188 16.15 15.41 14.78
CA PRO A 188 15.96 14.27 13.89
C PRO A 188 14.50 14.06 13.49
N VAL A 189 13.56 14.71 14.18
CA VAL A 189 12.12 14.60 13.93
C VAL A 189 11.67 15.69 12.96
N ARG A 190 11.01 15.28 11.88
CA ARG A 190 10.40 16.14 10.87
C ARG A 190 8.92 15.83 10.75
N LEU A 191 8.17 16.79 10.22
CA LEU A 191 6.80 16.56 9.77
C LEU A 191 6.83 16.45 8.25
N LEU A 192 6.20 15.40 7.72
CA LEU A 192 6.10 15.15 6.29
C LEU A 192 4.65 15.32 5.87
N ASP A 193 4.38 16.23 4.94
CA ASP A 193 3.07 16.37 4.30
C ASP A 193 3.15 15.77 2.90
N ILE A 194 2.34 14.74 2.64
CA ILE A 194 2.32 14.03 1.37
C ILE A 194 1.09 14.45 0.58
N TRP A 195 1.32 14.90 -0.65
CA TRP A 195 0.30 15.33 -1.60
C TRP A 195 0.40 14.48 -2.86
N GLN A 196 -0.75 14.17 -3.46
CA GLN A 196 -0.86 13.43 -4.71
C GLN A 196 -1.30 14.37 -5.85
N SER A 197 -0.77 14.12 -7.03
CA SER A 197 -1.15 14.81 -8.26
C SER A 197 -2.52 14.38 -8.74
N GLU A 198 -3.37 15.37 -9.04
CA GLU A 198 -4.66 15.19 -9.71
C GLU A 198 -4.79 16.22 -10.83
N GLY A 199 -4.83 15.76 -12.08
CA GLY A 199 -4.85 16.65 -13.24
C GLY A 199 -3.55 17.45 -13.42
N GLY A 200 -2.42 16.89 -13.01
CA GLY A 200 -1.10 17.55 -13.09
C GLY A 200 -0.83 18.58 -12.00
N GLN A 201 -1.71 18.69 -10.99
CA GLN A 201 -1.55 19.58 -9.85
C GLN A 201 -1.54 18.78 -8.54
N TYR A 202 -0.60 19.07 -7.65
CA TYR A 202 -0.47 18.42 -6.33
C TYR A 202 -1.47 19.01 -5.32
N LYS A 203 -2.75 18.77 -5.55
CA LYS A 203 -3.85 19.35 -4.76
C LYS A 203 -4.52 18.35 -3.83
N LYS A 204 -4.29 17.05 -4.00
CA LYS A 204 -4.92 16.03 -3.17
C LYS A 204 -4.03 15.71 -1.98
N PHE A 205 -4.42 16.17 -0.80
CA PHE A 205 -3.73 15.81 0.42
C PHE A 205 -3.89 14.31 0.71
N ILE A 206 -2.79 13.61 1.00
CA ILE A 206 -2.80 12.19 1.35
C ILE A 206 -2.73 12.02 2.86
N ARG A 207 -1.67 12.53 3.50
CA ARG A 207 -1.47 12.46 4.95
C ARG A 207 -0.33 13.37 5.41
N SER A 208 -0.30 13.66 6.71
CA SER A 208 0.89 14.12 7.43
C SER A 208 1.42 13.00 8.32
N GLU A 209 2.74 12.91 8.48
CA GLU A 209 3.33 12.04 9.50
C GLU A 209 4.58 12.62 10.17
N LYS A 210 4.81 12.23 11.43
CA LYS A 210 6.06 12.51 12.14
C LYS A 210 7.09 11.47 11.74
N ALA A 211 8.17 11.91 11.10
CA ALA A 211 9.27 11.08 10.65
C ALA A 211 10.51 11.33 11.51
N THR A 212 11.10 10.26 12.05
CA THR A 212 12.40 10.32 12.73
C THR A 212 13.47 9.86 11.76
N PHE A 213 14.24 10.80 11.23
CA PHE A 213 15.32 10.55 10.29
C PHE A 213 16.55 9.96 11.02
N VAL A 214 17.21 9.00 10.37
CA VAL A 214 18.46 8.40 10.84
C VAL A 214 19.62 9.06 10.13
N LYS A 215 20.61 9.57 10.88
CA LYS A 215 21.79 10.19 10.29
C LYS A 215 22.66 9.15 9.57
N ASP A 216 23.13 9.52 8.38
CA ASP A 216 24.18 8.83 7.63
C ASP A 216 25.08 9.87 6.93
N GLY A 217 26.31 10.03 7.43
CA GLY A 217 27.20 11.12 6.99
C GLY A 217 26.58 12.50 7.20
N GLU A 218 26.46 13.28 6.12
CA GLU A 218 25.78 14.59 6.10
C GLU A 218 24.29 14.48 5.80
N SER A 219 23.77 13.27 5.59
CA SER A 219 22.39 13.02 5.22
C SER A 219 21.56 12.53 6.39
N GLY A 220 20.25 12.74 6.29
CA GLY A 220 19.24 12.10 7.13
C GLY A 220 18.38 11.22 6.24
N ILE A 221 18.12 9.98 6.67
CA ILE A 221 17.38 9.00 5.89
C ILE A 221 16.10 8.58 6.61
N TYR A 222 14.99 8.51 5.86
CA TYR A 222 13.71 7.99 6.34
C TYR A 222 13.02 7.15 5.26
N GLU A 223 12.45 6.00 5.59
CA GLU A 223 11.67 5.20 4.63
C GLU A 223 10.20 5.64 4.63
N LEU A 224 9.70 6.06 3.47
CA LEU A 224 8.33 6.50 3.26
C LEU A 224 7.58 5.56 2.32
N ALA A 225 6.31 5.28 2.62
CA ALA A 225 5.45 4.43 1.80
C ALA A 225 4.34 5.23 1.11
N PHE A 226 4.22 5.12 -0.21
CA PHE A 226 3.16 5.73 -1.00
C PHE A 226 2.01 4.75 -1.23
N PRO A 227 0.74 5.20 -1.21
CA PRO A 227 -0.40 4.30 -1.22
C PRO A 227 -0.72 3.73 -2.61
N ALA A 228 -0.29 4.36 -3.70
CA ALA A 228 -0.63 3.93 -5.06
C ALA A 228 0.37 4.47 -6.10
N ARG A 229 0.29 3.93 -7.33
CA ARG A 229 0.90 4.52 -8.53
C ARG A 229 0.32 5.91 -8.77
N ASN A 230 1.14 6.95 -8.62
CA ASN A 230 0.83 8.33 -8.97
C ASN A 230 2.10 9.19 -8.85
N ASP A 231 1.99 10.46 -9.21
CA ASP A 231 2.97 11.47 -8.87
C ASP A 231 2.61 12.12 -7.54
N TYR A 232 3.62 12.36 -6.69
CA TYR A 232 3.48 12.92 -5.35
C TYR A 232 4.42 14.10 -5.13
N LYS A 233 4.03 14.99 -4.22
CA LYS A 233 4.86 16.02 -3.60
C LYS A 233 4.97 15.69 -2.11
N VAL A 234 6.18 15.77 -1.57
CA VAL A 234 6.45 15.66 -0.14
C VAL A 234 7.00 16.99 0.33
N ASP A 235 6.29 17.64 1.24
CA ASP A 235 6.78 18.80 1.96
C ASP A 235 7.37 18.35 3.29
N VAL A 236 8.56 18.85 3.62
CA VAL A 236 9.28 18.51 4.84
C VAL A 236 9.31 19.75 5.71
N HIS A 237 8.82 19.62 6.93
CA HIS A 237 8.81 20.70 7.90
C HIS A 237 9.64 20.34 9.14
N THR A 238 10.09 21.38 9.83
CA THR A 238 10.58 21.30 11.20
C THR A 238 9.45 20.85 12.14
N SER A 239 9.79 20.54 13.39
CA SER A 239 8.80 20.12 14.40
C SER A 239 7.84 21.24 14.86
N ASP A 240 8.18 22.49 14.59
CA ASP A 240 7.36 23.70 14.81
C ASP A 240 6.64 24.18 13.53
N ASN A 241 6.59 23.33 12.49
CA ASN A 241 5.88 23.52 11.22
C ASN A 241 6.49 24.54 10.25
N ALA A 242 7.77 24.93 10.41
CA ALA A 242 8.45 25.71 9.39
C ALA A 242 8.80 24.80 8.20
N LEU A 243 8.42 25.19 6.98
CA LEU A 243 8.79 24.45 5.76
C LEU A 243 10.30 24.51 5.57
N ILE A 244 10.92 23.33 5.44
CA ILE A 244 12.35 23.17 5.16
C ILE A 244 12.57 23.07 3.65
N THR A 245 11.88 22.11 3.01
CA THR A 245 12.07 21.79 1.60
C THR A 245 10.89 20.98 1.06
N SER A 246 10.77 20.90 -0.26
CA SER A 246 9.77 20.09 -0.95
C SER A 246 10.43 19.26 -2.04
N GLY A 247 9.95 18.03 -2.23
CA GLY A 247 10.44 17.10 -3.25
C GLY A 247 9.29 16.43 -3.99
N PHE A 248 9.56 16.03 -5.23
CA PHE A 248 8.57 15.43 -6.11
C PHE A 248 9.02 14.03 -6.52
N VAL A 249 8.09 13.07 -6.50
CA VAL A 249 8.37 11.67 -6.83
C VAL A 249 7.20 11.03 -7.56
N GLY A 250 7.50 10.32 -8.64
CA GLY A 250 6.56 9.58 -9.46
C GLY A 250 6.67 8.07 -9.24
N PHE A 251 5.52 7.40 -9.15
CA PHE A 251 5.42 5.95 -9.10
C PHE A 251 4.61 5.45 -10.29
N LYS A 252 5.26 4.65 -11.16
CA LYS A 252 4.67 4.06 -12.36
C LYS A 252 4.35 2.57 -12.18
#